data_AF-A0AAV5FFD3-F1
#
_entry.id   AF-A0AAV5FFD3-F1
#
_cell.length_a   1.000
_cell.length_b   1.000
_cell.length_c   1.000
_cell.angle_alpha   90.00
_cell.angle_beta   90.00
_cell.angle_gamma   90.00
#
_symmetry.space_group_name_H-M   'P 1'
#
loop_
_entity.id
_entity.type
_entity.pdbx_description
1 polymer ?
#
loop_
_entity_poly.entity_id
_entity_poly.type
_entity_poly.pdbx_seq_one_letter_code
_entity_poly.pdbx_strand_id
1 'polypeptide(L)'
;MSNKRRGQDDQNQQGKHLYIVLDDWNNGFSIYKIDADVFNSDSDDGAVLAGHLPEPALLKLESPVGCVPHIDMFFSALGTKIFVLMNDRCALVHDTRTAALSIGPHDPDKMLCGFGIC
;
A
#
# COMPACT_ATOMS: atom_id res chain seq x y z
N MET A 1 32.18 19.30 37.15
CA MET A 1 31.45 20.27 36.31
C MET A 1 32.04 20.25 34.92
N SER A 2 31.37 19.65 33.94
CA SER A 2 31.66 19.90 32.52
C SER A 2 30.41 19.55 31.72
N ASN A 3 29.72 20.59 31.28
CA ASN A 3 28.48 20.52 30.50
C ASN A 3 28.84 20.24 29.04
N LYS A 4 28.41 19.10 28.49
CA LYS A 4 28.32 18.92 27.04
C LYS A 4 26.85 18.86 26.66
N ARG A 5 26.29 20.03 26.34
CA ARG A 5 25.00 20.17 25.67
C ARG A 5 25.14 19.50 24.31
N ARG A 6 24.52 18.33 24.15
CA ARG A 6 24.14 17.78 22.84
C ARG A 6 22.63 17.92 22.74
N GLY A 7 22.20 19.13 22.44
CA GLY A 7 20.86 19.37 21.96
C GLY A 7 20.84 19.13 20.45
N GLN A 8 19.71 18.60 19.99
CA GLN A 8 19.15 18.72 18.65
C GLN A 8 19.92 18.01 17.54
N ASP A 9 19.51 16.76 17.30
CA ASP A 9 18.88 16.42 16.03
C ASP A 9 17.93 15.25 16.30
N ASP A 10 16.84 15.52 17.02
CA ASP A 10 15.63 14.73 16.88
C ASP A 10 15.12 15.01 15.47
N GLN A 11 15.69 14.29 14.52
CA GLN A 11 15.29 14.23 13.13
C GLN A 11 13.83 13.79 13.12
N ASN A 12 12.95 14.78 13.13
CA ASN A 12 11.57 14.70 12.66
C ASN A 12 11.59 14.43 11.13
N GLN A 13 12.29 13.38 10.72
CA GLN A 13 12.15 12.76 9.43
C GLN A 13 10.81 12.06 9.48
N GLN A 14 9.76 12.75 9.02
CA GLN A 14 8.62 12.06 8.45
C GLN A 14 9.18 11.31 7.23
N GLY A 15 9.71 10.12 7.47
CA GLY A 15 10.37 9.29 6.47
C GLY A 15 9.47 9.15 5.25
N LYS A 16 10.05 9.31 4.06
CA LYS A 16 9.32 9.03 2.83
C LYS A 16 9.17 7.52 2.72
N HIS A 17 8.00 7.06 2.30
CA HIS A 17 7.72 5.64 2.13
C HIS A 17 7.24 5.38 0.72
N LEU A 18 7.73 4.30 0.10
CA LEU A 18 7.25 3.79 -1.17
C LEU A 18 6.33 2.60 -0.91
N TYR A 19 5.14 2.63 -1.50
CA TYR A 19 4.19 1.52 -1.45
C TYR A 19 4.16 0.84 -2.82
N ILE A 20 4.30 -0.48 -2.84
CA ILE A 20 4.29 -1.29 -4.07
C ILE A 20 3.20 -2.34 -3.93
N VAL A 21 2.37 -2.49 -4.97
CA VAL A 21 1.36 -3.54 -5.08
C VAL A 21 1.82 -4.55 -6.14
N LEU A 22 1.84 -5.83 -5.80
CA LEU A 22 2.30 -6.91 -6.69
C LEU A 22 1.29 -8.07 -6.69
N ASP A 23 1.07 -8.69 -7.85
CA ASP A 23 0.35 -9.95 -8.00
C ASP A 23 1.33 -11.13 -7.83
N ASP A 24 1.90 -11.24 -6.63
CA ASP A 24 3.06 -12.11 -6.33
C ASP A 24 2.69 -13.42 -5.62
N TRP A 25 1.41 -13.69 -5.42
CA TRP A 25 0.95 -14.94 -4.80
C TRP A 25 -0.32 -15.47 -5.46
N ASN A 26 -0.51 -16.78 -5.36
CA ASN A 26 -1.51 -17.52 -6.15
C ASN A 26 -2.96 -17.04 -6.00
N ASN A 27 -3.27 -16.30 -4.94
CA ASN A 27 -4.64 -15.91 -4.61
C ASN A 27 -4.86 -14.39 -4.65
N GLY A 28 -3.92 -13.58 -5.15
CA GLY A 28 -4.13 -12.14 -5.35
C GLY A 28 -2.89 -11.28 -5.15
N PHE A 29 -3.07 -10.16 -4.45
CA PHE A 29 -2.06 -9.10 -4.43
C PHE A 29 -1.44 -8.91 -3.04
N SER A 30 -0.16 -8.57 -3.01
CA SER A 30 0.56 -8.13 -1.81
C SER A 30 0.90 -6.65 -1.90
N ILE A 31 0.78 -5.94 -0.78
CA ILE A 31 1.22 -4.55 -0.64
C ILE A 31 2.43 -4.51 0.25
N TYR A 32 3.51 -3.91 -0.22
CA TYR A 32 4.75 -3.70 0.52
C TYR A 32 4.95 -2.22 0.84
N LYS A 33 5.52 -1.94 2.00
CA LYS A 33 5.97 -0.61 2.41
C LYS A 33 7.50 -0.63 2.50
N ILE A 34 8.15 0.26 1.76
CA ILE A 34 9.60 0.40 1.76
C ILE A 34 9.95 1.80 2.29
N ASP A 35 10.81 1.86 3.29
CA ASP A 35 11.32 3.12 3.82
C ASP A 35 12.35 3.70 2.85
N ALA A 36 12.18 4.96 2.45
CA ALA A 36 13.03 5.58 1.44
C ALA A 36 14.48 5.79 1.91
N ASP A 37 14.68 5.83 3.23
CA ASP A 37 16.01 5.96 3.83
C ASP A 37 16.89 4.74 3.53
N VAL A 38 16.28 3.58 3.22
CA VAL A 38 17.01 2.38 2.81
C VAL A 38 17.74 2.56 1.48
N PHE A 39 17.24 3.42 0.58
CA PHE A 39 17.91 3.69 -0.69
C PHE A 39 19.14 4.60 -0.55
N ASN A 40 19.27 5.32 0.58
CA ASN A 40 20.34 6.29 0.81
C ASN A 40 21.40 5.79 1.81
N SER A 41 21.20 4.60 2.38
CA SER A 41 22.12 4.07 3.38
C SER A 41 23.25 3.32 2.68
N ASP A 42 24.48 3.84 2.79
CA ASP A 42 25.73 3.18 2.37
C ASP A 42 26.08 1.94 3.24
N SER A 43 25.11 1.44 4.00
CA SER A 43 25.30 0.32 4.93
C SER A 43 24.90 -0.98 4.25
N ASP A 44 25.79 -1.97 4.35
CA ASP A 44 25.68 -3.34 3.81
C ASP A 44 24.48 -4.15 4.37
N ASP A 45 23.69 -3.54 5.26
CA ASP A 45 22.39 -4.03 5.75
C ASP A 45 21.25 -3.77 4.73
N GLY A 46 21.60 -3.32 3.52
CA GLY A 46 20.73 -3.06 2.38
C GLY A 46 20.09 -4.31 1.78
N ALA A 47 19.31 -5.06 2.57
CA ALA A 47 18.51 -6.18 2.07
C ALA A 47 17.53 -5.77 0.96
N VAL A 48 17.13 -4.49 0.91
CA VAL A 48 16.32 -3.93 -0.20
C VAL A 48 17.16 -3.73 -1.47
N LEU A 49 18.48 -3.54 -1.37
CA LEU A 49 19.40 -3.49 -2.50
C LEU A 49 19.75 -4.89 -3.05
N ALA A 50 19.55 -5.94 -2.24
CA ALA A 50 19.71 -7.33 -2.65
C ALA A 50 18.48 -7.91 -3.38
N GLY A 51 17.53 -7.06 -3.80
CA GLY A 51 16.36 -7.47 -4.59
C GLY A 51 15.26 -8.18 -3.80
N HIS A 52 15.34 -8.17 -2.46
CA HIS A 52 14.34 -8.78 -1.60
C HIS A 52 13.41 -7.71 -1.02
N LEU A 53 12.11 -7.90 -1.24
CA LEU A 53 11.09 -7.06 -0.61
C LEU A 53 11.03 -7.33 0.89
N PRO A 54 10.62 -6.34 1.72
CA PRO A 54 10.50 -6.55 3.14
C PRO A 54 9.45 -7.65 3.42
N GLU A 55 9.88 -8.69 4.13
CA GLU A 55 8.99 -9.76 4.59
C GLU A 55 8.59 -9.52 6.06
N PRO A 56 7.30 -9.73 6.42
CA PRO A 56 6.18 -10.05 5.54
C PRO A 56 5.59 -8.81 4.84
N ALA A 57 4.83 -9.04 3.76
CA ALA A 57 4.03 -7.99 3.12
C ALA A 57 3.14 -7.26 4.14
N LEU A 58 2.96 -5.95 3.95
CA LEU A 58 2.14 -5.11 4.83
C LEU A 58 0.67 -5.54 4.81
N LEU A 59 0.15 -5.81 3.61
CA LEU A 59 -1.21 -6.33 3.40
C LEU A 59 -1.17 -7.42 2.33
N LYS A 60 -2.03 -8.43 2.50
CA LYS A 60 -2.36 -9.41 1.47
C LYS A 60 -3.84 -9.29 1.15
N LEU A 61 -4.15 -9.09 -0.12
CA LEU A 61 -5.49 -8.89 -0.63
C LEU A 61 -5.83 -10.07 -1.52
N GLU A 62 -6.85 -10.81 -1.13
CA GLU A 62 -7.34 -11.93 -1.92
C GLU A 62 -8.14 -11.39 -3.11
N SER A 63 -7.74 -11.80 -4.31
CA SER A 63 -8.51 -11.59 -5.52
C SER A 63 -9.86 -12.33 -5.38
N PRO A 64 -10.99 -11.74 -5.80
CA PRO A 64 -12.24 -12.47 -5.82
C PRO A 64 -12.09 -13.76 -6.64
N VAL A 65 -12.52 -14.88 -6.08
CA VAL A 65 -12.49 -16.18 -6.78
C VAL A 65 -13.68 -16.24 -7.73
N GLY A 66 -13.41 -16.31 -9.04
CA GLY A 66 -14.43 -16.40 -10.09
C GLY A 66 -13.81 -16.74 -11.46
N CYS A 67 -14.64 -17.06 -12.46
CA CYS A 67 -14.20 -17.43 -13.81
C CYS A 67 -13.57 -16.28 -14.62
N VAL A 68 -13.43 -15.10 -14.03
CA VAL A 68 -12.86 -13.92 -14.66
C VAL A 68 -11.46 -13.73 -14.09
N PRO A 69 -10.41 -13.58 -14.93
CA PRO A 69 -9.04 -13.37 -14.46
C PRO A 69 -8.96 -12.12 -13.56
N HIS A 70 -7.89 -12.01 -12.76
CA HIS A 70 -7.55 -10.96 -11.78
C HIS A 70 -7.69 -9.48 -12.23
N ILE A 71 -8.20 -9.24 -13.43
CA ILE A 71 -8.57 -7.99 -14.10
C ILE A 71 -9.60 -7.16 -13.29
N ASP A 72 -10.30 -7.75 -12.33
CA ASP A 72 -11.36 -7.07 -11.57
C ASP A 72 -10.89 -6.27 -10.35
N MET A 73 -9.57 -6.22 -10.08
CA MET A 73 -8.98 -5.39 -9.03
C MET A 73 -8.28 -4.17 -9.60
N PHE A 74 -8.65 -2.98 -9.12
CA PHE A 74 -8.05 -1.71 -9.50
C PHE A 74 -7.43 -1.02 -8.29
N PHE A 75 -6.24 -0.48 -8.48
CA PHE A 75 -5.50 0.24 -7.45
C PHE A 75 -5.31 1.70 -7.85
N SER A 76 -5.54 2.60 -6.91
CA SER A 76 -5.27 4.03 -7.10
C SER A 76 -4.76 4.64 -5.81
N ALA A 77 -3.97 5.70 -5.91
CA ALA A 77 -3.46 6.42 -4.75
C ALA A 77 -3.81 7.91 -4.84
N LEU A 78 -4.32 8.46 -3.74
CA LEU A 78 -4.58 9.90 -3.60
C LEU A 78 -4.18 10.37 -2.20
N GLY A 79 -3.16 11.23 -2.13
CA GLY A 79 -2.62 11.70 -0.86
C GLY A 79 -2.10 10.55 0.00
N THR A 80 -2.66 10.35 1.19
CA THR A 80 -2.28 9.26 2.10
C THR A 80 -3.14 8.01 1.93
N LYS A 81 -3.97 7.94 0.90
CA LYS A 81 -4.96 6.87 0.71
C LYS A 81 -4.58 6.01 -0.48
N ILE A 82 -4.54 4.71 -0.27
CA ILE A 82 -4.50 3.70 -1.33
C ILE A 82 -5.89 3.09 -1.41
N PHE A 83 -6.54 3.25 -2.56
CA PHE A 83 -7.84 2.70 -2.89
C PHE A 83 -7.65 1.38 -3.62
N VAL A 84 -8.42 0.38 -3.20
CA VAL A 84 -8.56 -0.91 -3.87
C VAL A 84 -10.03 -1.04 -4.24
N LEU A 85 -10.30 -1.08 -5.54
CA LEU A 85 -11.63 -1.31 -6.06
C LEU A 85 -11.69 -2.74 -6.59
N MET A 86 -12.79 -3.41 -6.33
CA MET A 86 -13.01 -4.80 -6.68
C MET A 86 -14.42 -4.88 -7.28
N ASN A 87 -14.55 -5.35 -8.52
CA ASN A 87 -15.88 -5.54 -9.11
C ASN A 87 -16.72 -6.46 -8.21
N ASP A 88 -18.00 -6.13 -8.05
CA ASP A 88 -18.98 -6.87 -7.25
C ASP A 88 -18.60 -7.06 -5.76
N ARG A 89 -17.68 -6.25 -5.22
CA ARG A 89 -17.23 -6.28 -3.82
C ARG A 89 -17.11 -4.88 -3.24
N CYS A 90 -16.95 -4.80 -1.92
CA CYS A 90 -16.71 -3.52 -1.26
C CYS A 90 -15.33 -2.98 -1.64
N ALA A 91 -15.23 -1.68 -1.90
CA ALA A 91 -13.94 -1.02 -2.02
C ALA A 91 -13.17 -1.06 -0.69
N LEU A 92 -11.85 -1.14 -0.73
CA LEU A 92 -10.98 -1.00 0.44
C LEU A 92 -10.17 0.29 0.33
N VAL A 93 -9.89 0.89 1.47
CA VAL A 93 -9.03 2.07 1.57
C VAL A 93 -8.01 1.86 2.67
N HIS A 94 -6.74 1.83 2.30
CA HIS A 94 -5.63 1.84 3.24
C HIS A 94 -5.11 3.28 3.44
N ASP A 95 -5.13 3.77 4.67
CA ASP A 95 -4.57 5.07 5.04
C ASP A 95 -3.11 4.90 5.50
N THR A 96 -2.17 5.30 4.65
CA THR A 96 -0.73 5.19 4.89
C THR A 96 -0.27 6.03 6.08
N ARG A 97 -1.03 7.06 6.46
CA ARG A 97 -0.71 7.91 7.62
C ARG A 97 -1.03 7.25 8.95
N THR A 98 -2.10 6.47 9.01
CA THR A 98 -2.59 5.85 10.26
C THR A 98 -2.45 4.33 10.27
N ALA A 99 -2.01 3.75 9.15
CA ALA A 99 -2.05 2.32 8.86
C ALA A 99 -3.46 1.70 8.93
N ALA A 100 -4.52 2.52 8.98
CA ALA A 100 -5.89 2.04 9.07
C ALA A 100 -6.35 1.44 7.74
N LEU A 101 -7.09 0.34 7.80
CA LEU A 101 -7.81 -0.23 6.67
C LEU A 101 -9.31 0.00 6.88
N SER A 102 -9.95 0.61 5.89
CA SER A 102 -11.40 0.88 5.89
C SER A 102 -12.07 0.16 4.73
N ILE A 103 -13.32 -0.25 4.93
CA ILE A 103 -14.15 -0.91 3.91
C ILE A 103 -15.23 0.08 3.51
N GLY A 104 -15.31 0.38 2.21
CA GLY A 104 -16.33 1.21 1.61
C GLY A 104 -17.66 0.46 1.41
N PRO A 105 -18.72 1.16 1.01
CA PRO A 105 -19.97 0.52 0.64
C PRO A 105 -19.74 -0.45 -0.54
N HIS A 106 -20.53 -1.52 -0.57
CA HIS A 106 -20.66 -2.38 -1.74
C HIS A 106 -21.36 -1.59 -2.86
N ASP A 107 -20.87 -1.68 -4.09
CA ASP A 107 -21.54 -1.05 -5.21
C ASP A 107 -22.97 -1.60 -5.34
N PRO A 108 -24.00 -0.75 -5.47
CA PRO A 108 -25.34 -1.25 -5.72
C PRO A 108 -25.33 -2.05 -7.03
N ASP A 109 -26.08 -3.15 -7.08
CA ASP A 109 -26.20 -4.08 -8.24
C ASP A 109 -26.43 -3.40 -9.61
N LYS A 110 -26.77 -2.11 -9.62
CA LYS A 110 -26.84 -1.26 -10.80
C LYS A 110 -26.19 0.09 -10.50
N MET A 111 -24.96 0.30 -10.97
CA MET A 111 -24.54 1.65 -11.31
C MET A 111 -25.38 2.11 -12.49
N LEU A 112 -26.42 2.92 -12.22
CA LEU A 112 -27.14 3.63 -13.28
C LEU A 112 -26.16 4.65 -13.88
N CYS A 113 -25.44 4.25 -14.92
CA CYS A 113 -24.70 5.17 -15.76
C CYS A 113 -25.72 6.21 -16.26
N GLY A 114 -25.59 7.47 -15.83
CA GLY A 114 -26.48 8.56 -16.21
C GLY A 114 -26.47 8.88 -17.72
N PHE A 115 -25.63 8.19 -18.50
CA PHE A 115 -25.64 8.19 -19.94
C PHE A 115 -25.60 6.73 -20.40
N GLY A 116 -26.66 6.31 -21.08
CA GLY A 116 -26.93 4.92 -21.37
C GLY A 116 -25.84 4.20 -22.16
N ILE A 117 -25.86 2.87 -21.95
CA ILE A 117 -25.10 1.79 -22.59
C ILE A 117 -23.74 1.51 -21.91
N CYS A 118 -23.77 0.49 -21.05
CA CYS A 118 -22.65 -0.44 -20.86
C CYS A 118 -23.00 -1.74 -21.59
#